data_AF-A0A2P7TFU8-F1
#
_entry.id   AF-A0A2P7TFU8-F1
#
_cell.length_a   1.000
_cell.length_b   1.000
_cell.length_c   1.000
_cell.angle_alpha   90.00
_cell.angle_beta   90.00
_cell.angle_gamma   90.00
#
_symmetry.space_group_name_H-M   'P 1'
#
loop_
_entity.id
_entity.type
_entity.pdbx_description
1 polymer ?
#
loop_
_entity_poly.entity_id
_entity_poly.type
_entity_poly.pdbx_seq_one_letter_code
_entity_poly.pdbx_strand_id
1 'polypeptide(L)'
;MNINRDNSSLTILTPLIYFVTLFYSFGVLLMTYFVGFPTFDRIHENVEAAMTIFSHRMIVISTIPMFLNAISGVLLLKFNDRYFPKIAIWISILLCSVSLISNLLLISSYSDLHTTGFTGEAKSWIIFMSANFQIIPLIIQIFLAFWLLNNHLQYTMWFGRWLFILLFSFTFFTMGTDFVEKYVNYPIWAAVGEKDWIEFRHATVSQAFIGVYLLPAILPLLFVLPMFWRRPLGVSKLLMTIFILIMIWVSVITGNYFMPKLQAPLWSAYSKPLIEELMRNDLPLRVLPLLIMQTITAIMFFKIGLHKIDRT
;
A
#
# COMPACT_ATOMS: atom_id res chain seq x y z
N MET A 1 -31.76 -0.35 -20.64
CA MET A 1 -31.98 -0.14 -19.18
C MET A 1 -31.38 1.22 -18.87
N ASN A 2 -32.18 2.25 -18.61
CA ASN A 2 -31.68 3.62 -18.38
C ASN A 2 -30.98 3.67 -17.01
N ILE A 3 -29.65 3.50 -17.00
CA ILE A 3 -28.84 3.75 -15.81
C ILE A 3 -28.83 5.27 -15.62
N ASN A 4 -29.53 5.74 -14.59
CA ASN A 4 -29.48 7.15 -14.19
C ASN A 4 -28.02 7.54 -13.90
N ARG A 5 -27.55 8.69 -14.39
CA ARG A 5 -26.13 9.08 -14.40
C ARG A 5 -25.49 9.16 -13.00
N ASP A 6 -26.31 9.33 -11.96
CA ASP A 6 -25.85 9.29 -10.56
C ASP A 6 -25.52 7.87 -10.08
N ASN A 7 -26.27 6.87 -10.57
CA ASN A 7 -25.98 5.46 -10.27
C ASN A 7 -24.71 4.97 -10.99
N SER A 8 -24.36 5.56 -12.14
CA SER A 8 -23.18 5.15 -12.92
C SER A 8 -21.84 5.57 -12.30
N SER A 9 -21.82 6.62 -11.46
CA SER A 9 -20.60 7.01 -10.74
C SER A 9 -20.36 6.10 -9.55
N LEU A 10 -21.42 5.71 -8.83
CA LEU A 10 -21.32 4.81 -7.68
C LEU A 10 -20.88 3.39 -8.08
N THR A 11 -21.30 2.91 -9.25
CA THR A 11 -20.91 1.60 -9.82
C THR A 11 -19.44 1.52 -10.18
N ILE A 12 -18.77 2.64 -10.45
CA ILE A 12 -17.33 2.71 -10.74
C ILE A 12 -16.52 3.00 -9.47
N LEU A 13 -17.04 3.90 -8.63
CA LEU A 13 -16.38 4.33 -7.40
C LEU A 13 -16.26 3.19 -6.38
N THR A 14 -17.28 2.33 -6.27
CA THR A 14 -17.25 1.24 -5.28
C THR A 14 -16.14 0.21 -5.58
N PRO A 15 -16.03 -0.33 -6.82
CA PRO A 15 -14.88 -1.16 -7.18
C PRO A 15 -13.54 -0.43 -7.00
N LEU A 16 -13.46 0.86 -7.36
CA LEU A 16 -12.24 1.64 -7.19
C LEU A 16 -11.79 1.65 -5.72
N ILE A 17 -12.68 2.04 -4.79
CA ILE A 17 -12.37 2.09 -3.35
C ILE A 17 -11.97 0.70 -2.84
N TYR A 18 -12.71 -0.34 -3.23
CA TYR A 18 -12.40 -1.72 -2.85
C TYR A 18 -10.99 -2.14 -3.30
N PHE A 19 -10.65 -1.96 -4.57
CA PHE A 19 -9.33 -2.38 -5.07
C PHE A 19 -8.19 -1.52 -4.51
N VAL A 20 -8.38 -0.20 -4.41
CA VAL A 20 -7.37 0.71 -3.82
C VAL A 20 -7.05 0.29 -2.40
N THR A 21 -8.06 0.15 -1.55
CA THR A 21 -7.88 -0.20 -0.13
C THR A 21 -7.32 -1.60 0.04
N LEU A 22 -7.65 -2.55 -0.85
CA LEU A 22 -7.11 -3.91 -0.81
C LEU A 22 -5.61 -3.93 -1.08
N PHE A 23 -5.17 -3.37 -2.21
CA PHE A 23 -3.74 -3.36 -2.57
C PHE A 23 -2.93 -2.53 -1.57
N TYR A 24 -3.48 -1.40 -1.12
CA TYR A 24 -2.88 -0.59 -0.06
C TYR A 24 -2.69 -1.39 1.23
N SER A 25 -3.73 -2.07 1.73
CA SER A 25 -3.66 -2.83 2.99
C SER A 25 -2.66 -3.99 2.87
N PHE A 26 -2.59 -4.61 1.70
CA PHE A 26 -1.60 -5.64 1.42
C PHE A 26 -0.17 -5.09 1.49
N GLY A 27 0.09 -3.91 0.91
CA GLY A 27 1.37 -3.20 1.02
C GLY A 27 1.75 -2.89 2.47
N VAL A 28 0.83 -2.29 3.23
CA VAL A 28 1.05 -1.98 4.66
C VAL A 28 1.47 -3.22 5.45
N LEU A 29 0.75 -4.33 5.28
CA LEU A 29 1.00 -5.53 6.04
C LEU A 29 2.28 -6.24 5.64
N LEU A 30 2.60 -6.33 4.35
CA LEU A 30 3.87 -6.92 3.93
C LEU A 30 5.06 -6.09 4.40
N MET A 31 4.98 -4.77 4.30
CA MET A 31 6.04 -3.88 4.79
C MET A 31 6.21 -4.01 6.30
N THR A 32 5.12 -4.00 7.06
CA THR A 32 5.18 -4.14 8.51
C THR A 32 5.75 -5.49 8.93
N TYR A 33 5.27 -6.58 8.32
CA TYR A 33 5.66 -7.94 8.71
C TYR A 33 7.09 -8.29 8.32
N PHE A 34 7.48 -8.02 7.07
CA PHE A 34 8.77 -8.47 6.55
C PHE A 34 9.90 -7.46 6.75
N VAL A 35 9.59 -6.19 6.99
CA VAL A 35 10.59 -5.12 7.16
C VAL A 35 10.52 -4.52 8.55
N GLY A 36 9.32 -4.22 9.07
CA GLY A 36 9.15 -3.61 10.40
C GLY A 36 9.49 -4.56 11.54
N PHE A 37 8.74 -5.65 11.71
CA PHE A 37 8.90 -6.57 12.85
C PHE A 37 10.32 -7.11 13.08
N PRO A 38 11.13 -7.43 12.05
CA PRO A 38 12.52 -7.85 12.26
C PRO A 38 13.42 -6.80 12.91
N THR A 39 13.03 -5.51 12.90
CA THR A 39 13.82 -4.41 13.47
C THR A 39 13.47 -4.12 14.93
N PHE A 40 12.25 -4.44 15.37
CA PHE A 40 11.75 -3.99 16.68
C PHE A 40 12.41 -4.69 17.86
N ASP A 41 12.95 -5.89 17.66
CA ASP A 41 13.71 -6.59 18.71
C ASP A 41 15.13 -6.05 18.90
N ARG A 42 15.55 -5.06 18.11
CA ARG A 42 16.82 -4.35 18.22
C ARG A 42 16.71 -3.00 18.93
N ILE A 43 15.51 -2.61 19.32
CA ILE A 43 15.27 -1.39 20.07
C ILE A 43 15.30 -1.79 21.55
N HIS A 44 16.27 -1.27 22.30
CA HIS A 44 16.45 -1.50 23.73
C HIS A 44 16.33 -0.18 24.50
N GLU A 45 16.85 0.91 23.94
CA GLU A 45 16.64 2.28 24.39
C GLU A 45 15.34 2.84 23.80
N ASN A 46 14.61 3.59 24.62
CA ASN A 46 13.37 4.28 24.21
C ASN A 46 12.30 3.37 23.60
N VAL A 47 12.25 2.09 24.01
CA VAL A 47 11.25 1.11 23.56
C VAL A 47 9.84 1.66 23.71
N GLU A 48 9.52 2.26 24.86
CA GLU A 48 8.22 2.85 25.14
C GLU A 48 7.84 3.89 24.08
N ALA A 49 8.76 4.82 23.76
CA ALA A 49 8.51 5.86 22.77
C ALA A 49 8.35 5.28 21.36
N ALA A 50 9.24 4.38 20.94
CA ALA A 50 9.20 3.75 19.62
C ALA A 50 7.92 2.92 19.42
N MET A 51 7.56 2.09 20.41
CA MET A 51 6.36 1.26 20.34
C MET A 51 5.08 2.09 20.44
N THR A 52 5.07 3.17 21.23
CA THR A 52 3.94 4.10 21.27
C THR A 52 3.69 4.72 19.90
N ILE A 53 4.75 5.17 19.21
CA ILE A 53 4.66 5.70 17.84
C ILE A 53 4.12 4.65 16.89
N PHE A 54 4.67 3.43 16.94
CA PHE A 54 4.25 2.32 16.10
C PHE A 54 2.75 2.04 16.27
N SER A 55 2.31 1.80 17.51
CA SER A 55 0.94 1.38 17.81
C SER A 55 -0.09 2.43 17.40
N HIS A 56 0.11 3.70 17.76
CA HIS A 56 -0.81 4.77 17.38
C HIS A 56 -0.93 4.95 15.87
N ARG A 57 0.20 4.88 15.16
CA ARG A 57 0.22 5.15 13.72
C ARG A 57 -0.30 3.96 12.92
N MET A 58 -0.01 2.74 13.36
CA MET A 58 -0.55 1.53 12.75
C MET A 58 -2.08 1.47 12.83
N ILE A 59 -2.68 1.90 13.94
CA ILE A 59 -4.15 1.98 14.05
C ILE A 59 -4.73 2.78 12.88
N VAL A 60 -4.16 3.95 12.59
CA VAL A 60 -4.62 4.82 11.50
C VAL A 60 -4.41 4.17 10.14
N ILE A 61 -3.19 3.70 9.86
CA ILE A 61 -2.83 3.27 8.51
C ILE A 61 -3.28 1.84 8.17
N SER A 62 -3.59 0.98 9.14
CA SER A 62 -4.12 -0.36 8.87
C SER A 62 -5.65 -0.43 9.02
N THR A 63 -6.21 0.14 10.10
CA THR A 63 -7.62 -0.08 10.45
C THR A 63 -8.57 0.65 9.52
N ILE A 64 -8.29 1.93 9.21
CA ILE A 64 -9.17 2.74 8.38
C ILE A 64 -9.30 2.12 6.98
N PRO A 65 -8.21 1.77 6.27
CA PRO A 65 -8.30 1.15 4.95
C PRO A 65 -8.96 -0.22 4.97
N MET A 66 -8.70 -1.06 5.97
CA MET A 66 -9.35 -2.36 6.11
C MET A 66 -10.87 -2.23 6.35
N PHE A 67 -11.29 -1.25 7.14
CA PHE A 67 -12.71 -0.96 7.37
C PHE A 67 -13.39 -0.45 6.09
N LEU A 68 -12.74 0.47 5.36
CA LEU A 68 -13.22 0.92 4.05
C LEU A 68 -13.27 -0.24 3.04
N ASN A 69 -12.33 -1.17 3.09
CA ASN A 69 -12.33 -2.37 2.27
C ASN A 69 -13.55 -3.26 2.58
N ALA A 70 -13.83 -3.49 3.86
CA ALA A 70 -14.98 -4.28 4.30
C ALA A 70 -16.31 -3.66 3.84
N ILE A 71 -16.49 -2.35 4.05
CA ILE A 71 -17.69 -1.63 3.60
C ILE A 71 -17.83 -1.70 2.08
N SER A 72 -16.77 -1.39 1.34
CA SER A 72 -16.82 -1.42 -0.13
C SER A 72 -17.05 -2.84 -0.66
N GLY A 73 -16.51 -3.87 0.00
CA GLY A 73 -16.78 -5.28 -0.29
C GLY A 73 -18.27 -5.64 -0.14
N VAL A 74 -18.93 -5.18 0.93
CA VAL A 74 -20.38 -5.35 1.10
C VAL A 74 -21.15 -4.57 0.03
N LEU A 75 -20.74 -3.34 -0.27
CA LEU A 75 -21.37 -2.54 -1.32
C LEU A 75 -21.23 -3.18 -2.71
N LEU A 76 -20.19 -3.97 -2.96
CA LEU A 76 -20.05 -4.74 -4.21
C LEU A 76 -21.22 -5.71 -4.43
N LEU A 77 -21.89 -6.20 -3.38
CA LEU A 77 -23.08 -7.07 -3.52
C LEU A 77 -24.26 -6.37 -4.22
N LYS A 78 -24.32 -5.04 -4.18
CA LYS A 78 -25.35 -4.27 -4.91
C LYS A 78 -25.12 -4.32 -6.42
N PHE A 79 -23.90 -4.59 -6.87
CA PHE A 79 -23.54 -4.69 -8.27
C PHE A 79 -23.58 -6.15 -8.70
N ASN A 80 -24.81 -6.63 -8.95
CA ASN A 80 -25.06 -7.97 -9.48
C ASN A 80 -24.81 -7.99 -11.00
N ASP A 81 -23.57 -7.77 -11.40
CA ASP A 81 -23.18 -7.84 -12.79
C ASP A 81 -22.52 -9.18 -13.09
N ARG A 82 -22.60 -9.58 -14.37
CA ARG A 82 -21.83 -10.68 -14.99
C ARG A 82 -20.32 -10.65 -14.63
N TYR A 83 -19.80 -9.53 -14.15
CA TYR A 83 -18.39 -9.28 -13.83
C TYR A 83 -18.01 -9.55 -12.38
N PHE A 84 -18.98 -9.51 -11.45
CA PHE A 84 -18.74 -9.71 -10.03
C PHE A 84 -19.64 -10.83 -9.50
N PRO A 85 -19.26 -12.10 -9.68
CA PRO A 85 -20.07 -13.21 -9.19
C PRO A 85 -20.27 -13.14 -7.68
N LYS A 86 -21.51 -13.29 -7.21
CA LYS A 86 -21.85 -13.14 -5.78
C LYS A 86 -21.02 -14.02 -4.86
N ILE A 87 -20.73 -15.26 -5.26
CA ILE A 87 -19.87 -16.18 -4.49
C ILE A 87 -18.48 -15.59 -4.27
N ALA A 88 -17.88 -15.00 -5.31
CA ALA A 88 -16.58 -14.34 -5.20
C ALA A 88 -16.65 -13.14 -4.24
N ILE A 89 -17.68 -12.31 -4.34
CA ILE A 89 -17.86 -11.19 -3.41
C ILE A 89 -18.00 -11.69 -1.97
N TRP A 90 -18.79 -12.74 -1.72
CA TRP A 90 -18.94 -13.33 -0.39
C TRP A 90 -17.63 -13.90 0.17
N ILE A 91 -16.85 -14.61 -0.66
CA ILE A 91 -15.51 -15.08 -0.28
C ILE A 91 -14.62 -13.90 0.09
N SER A 92 -14.63 -12.83 -0.71
CA SER A 92 -13.89 -11.61 -0.39
C SER A 92 -14.32 -11.01 0.94
N ILE A 93 -15.62 -10.81 1.17
CA ILE A 93 -16.15 -10.26 2.44
C ILE A 93 -15.71 -11.11 3.63
N LEU A 94 -15.78 -12.44 3.51
CA LEU A 94 -15.35 -13.36 4.57
C LEU A 94 -13.87 -13.18 4.90
N LEU A 95 -13.01 -13.23 3.88
CA LEU A 95 -11.56 -13.02 4.05
C LEU A 95 -11.26 -11.63 4.66
N CYS A 96 -12.01 -10.61 4.26
CA CYS A 96 -11.82 -9.24 4.74
C CYS A 96 -12.21 -9.14 6.20
N SER A 97 -13.30 -9.82 6.58
CA SER A 97 -13.77 -9.86 7.96
C SER A 97 -12.76 -10.57 8.85
N VAL A 98 -12.18 -11.69 8.40
CA VAL A 98 -11.10 -12.38 9.12
C VAL A 98 -9.91 -11.44 9.33
N SER A 99 -9.44 -10.76 8.29
CA SER A 99 -8.30 -9.84 8.40
C SER A 99 -8.59 -8.61 9.25
N LEU A 100 -9.80 -8.04 9.16
CA LEU A 100 -10.23 -6.89 9.97
C LEU A 100 -10.35 -7.26 11.45
N ILE A 101 -11.02 -8.37 11.78
CA ILE A 101 -11.12 -8.86 13.17
C ILE A 101 -9.73 -9.11 13.74
N SER A 102 -8.86 -9.76 12.96
CA SER A 102 -7.48 -10.03 13.38
C SER A 102 -6.67 -8.75 13.57
N ASN A 103 -6.87 -7.74 12.72
CA ASN A 103 -6.27 -6.42 12.91
C ASN A 103 -6.73 -5.75 14.21
N LEU A 104 -8.04 -5.82 14.52
CA LEU A 104 -8.59 -5.26 15.76
C LEU A 104 -8.02 -5.96 17.01
N LEU A 105 -7.84 -7.28 16.97
CA LEU A 105 -7.17 -8.03 18.04
C LEU A 105 -5.70 -7.63 18.17
N LEU A 106 -5.00 -7.47 17.04
CA LEU A 106 -3.60 -7.06 17.02
C LEU A 106 -3.38 -5.64 17.54
N ILE A 107 -4.32 -4.72 17.34
CA ILE A 107 -4.24 -3.36 17.90
C ILE A 107 -4.13 -3.40 19.43
N SER A 108 -4.90 -4.26 20.09
CA SER A 108 -4.77 -4.49 21.54
C SER A 108 -3.38 -5.01 21.89
N SER A 109 -2.84 -5.96 21.12
CA SER A 109 -1.49 -6.44 21.36
C SER A 109 -0.43 -5.36 21.11
N TYR A 110 -0.65 -4.47 20.13
CA TYR A 110 0.23 -3.34 19.85
C TYR A 110 0.20 -2.31 20.98
N SER A 111 -0.97 -2.03 21.56
CA SER A 111 -1.04 -1.11 22.69
C SER A 111 -0.22 -1.59 23.88
N ASP A 112 0.00 -2.89 24.05
CA ASP A 112 0.79 -3.43 25.17
C ASP A 112 2.30 -3.45 24.90
N LEU A 113 2.74 -3.18 23.67
CA LEU A 113 4.17 -3.21 23.29
C LEU A 113 5.00 -2.12 23.97
N HIS A 114 4.38 -1.01 24.40
CA HIS A 114 5.11 0.06 25.09
C HIS A 114 5.66 -0.38 26.46
N THR A 115 5.03 -1.36 27.12
CA THR A 115 5.48 -1.92 28.41
C THR A 115 6.26 -3.22 28.24
N THR A 116 5.83 -4.08 27.32
CA THR A 116 6.39 -5.44 27.15
C THR A 116 7.56 -5.49 26.16
N GLY A 117 7.68 -4.48 25.29
CA GLY A 117 8.58 -4.52 24.13
C GLY A 117 8.17 -5.57 23.10
N PHE A 118 8.89 -5.65 21.98
CA PHE A 118 8.61 -6.63 20.92
C PHE A 118 9.40 -7.94 21.13
N THR A 119 9.15 -8.63 22.25
CA THR A 119 9.90 -9.84 22.64
C THR A 119 8.99 -11.00 23.06
N GLY A 120 9.59 -12.19 23.23
CA GLY A 120 8.93 -13.36 23.83
C GLY A 120 7.59 -13.76 23.20
N GLU A 121 6.59 -13.92 24.06
CA GLU A 121 5.24 -14.35 23.70
C GLU A 121 4.51 -13.31 22.83
N ALA A 122 4.63 -12.02 23.14
CA ALA A 122 3.99 -10.94 22.38
C ALA A 122 4.45 -10.93 20.92
N LYS A 123 5.76 -11.03 20.68
CA LYS A 123 6.33 -11.17 19.32
C LYS A 123 5.77 -12.39 18.60
N SER A 124 5.78 -13.55 19.25
CA SER A 124 5.35 -14.82 18.66
C SER A 124 3.86 -14.79 18.28
N TRP A 125 3.03 -14.26 19.18
CA TRP A 125 1.60 -14.05 18.95
C TRP A 125 1.33 -13.09 17.79
N ILE A 126 1.98 -11.92 17.77
CA ILE A 126 1.78 -10.92 16.71
C ILE A 126 2.17 -11.48 15.34
N ILE A 127 3.32 -12.14 15.25
CA ILE A 127 3.80 -12.77 14.00
C ILE A 127 2.81 -13.85 13.55
N PHE A 128 2.39 -14.74 14.46
CA PHE A 128 1.43 -15.79 14.15
C PHE A 128 0.10 -15.22 13.63
N MET A 129 -0.46 -14.24 14.32
CA MET A 129 -1.72 -13.61 13.94
C MET A 129 -1.63 -12.88 12.59
N SER A 130 -0.55 -12.12 12.39
CA SER A 130 -0.31 -11.38 11.15
C SER A 130 -0.15 -12.33 9.95
N ALA A 131 0.63 -13.41 10.10
CA ALA A 131 0.85 -14.37 9.03
C ALA A 131 -0.43 -15.13 8.66
N ASN A 132 -1.09 -15.73 9.65
CA ASN A 132 -2.16 -16.70 9.40
C ASN A 132 -3.52 -16.05 9.13
N PHE A 133 -3.80 -14.90 9.75
CA PHE A 133 -5.13 -14.30 9.69
C PHE A 133 -5.17 -12.92 9.00
N GLN A 134 -4.02 -12.34 8.65
CA GLN A 134 -3.97 -11.15 7.81
C GLN A 134 -3.34 -11.44 6.44
N ILE A 135 -2.09 -11.91 6.40
CA ILE A 135 -1.33 -12.09 5.16
C ILE A 135 -1.94 -13.18 4.28
N ILE A 136 -2.17 -14.39 4.80
CA ILE A 136 -2.74 -15.49 4.01
C ILE A 136 -4.11 -15.11 3.43
N PRO A 137 -5.09 -14.60 4.22
CA PRO A 137 -6.37 -14.17 3.67
C PRO A 137 -6.24 -13.06 2.62
N LEU A 138 -5.36 -12.07 2.83
CA LEU A 138 -5.13 -11.01 1.86
C LEU A 138 -4.51 -11.53 0.57
N ILE A 139 -3.58 -12.49 0.61
CA ILE A 139 -3.03 -13.11 -0.60
C ILE A 139 -4.15 -13.73 -1.43
N ILE A 140 -5.06 -14.47 -0.79
CA ILE A 140 -6.21 -15.08 -1.47
C ILE A 140 -7.12 -13.98 -2.06
N GLN A 141 -7.38 -12.91 -1.31
CA GLN A 141 -8.15 -11.77 -1.81
C GLN A 141 -7.48 -11.06 -2.99
N ILE A 142 -6.15 -10.95 -2.99
CA ILE A 142 -5.39 -10.33 -4.06
C ILE A 142 -5.54 -11.14 -5.35
N PHE A 143 -5.42 -12.47 -5.28
CA PHE A 143 -5.71 -13.34 -6.44
C PHE A 143 -7.14 -13.17 -6.94
N LEU A 144 -8.10 -13.12 -6.02
CA LEU A 144 -9.49 -12.87 -6.36
C LEU A 144 -9.68 -11.48 -7.00
N ALA A 145 -8.99 -10.46 -6.51
CA ALA A 145 -9.06 -9.11 -7.02
C ALA A 145 -8.48 -8.99 -8.42
N PHE A 146 -7.37 -9.66 -8.72
CA PHE A 146 -6.85 -9.75 -10.09
C PHE A 146 -7.87 -10.38 -11.05
N TRP A 147 -8.54 -11.45 -10.61
CA TRP A 147 -9.60 -12.08 -11.40
C TRP A 147 -10.81 -11.16 -11.61
N LEU A 148 -11.29 -10.51 -10.55
CA LEU A 148 -12.39 -9.55 -10.61
C LEU A 148 -12.06 -8.33 -11.48
N LEU A 149 -10.85 -7.78 -11.40
CA LEU A 149 -10.37 -6.69 -12.25
C LEU A 149 -10.30 -7.11 -13.72
N ASN A 150 -9.76 -8.29 -14.00
CA ASN A 150 -9.71 -8.83 -15.36
C ASN A 150 -11.12 -8.98 -15.95
N ASN A 151 -12.09 -9.44 -15.16
CA ASN A 151 -13.50 -9.53 -15.57
C ASN A 151 -14.13 -8.15 -15.74
N HIS A 152 -13.91 -7.23 -14.79
CA HIS A 152 -14.46 -5.87 -14.82
C HIS A 152 -14.04 -5.11 -16.07
N LEU A 153 -12.78 -5.29 -16.47
CA LEU A 153 -12.11 -4.62 -17.59
C LEU A 153 -12.13 -5.45 -18.89
N GLN A 154 -12.93 -6.50 -18.99
CA GLN A 154 -12.87 -7.46 -20.10
C GLN A 154 -13.00 -6.84 -21.50
N TYR A 155 -13.67 -5.68 -21.62
CA TYR A 155 -13.87 -4.93 -22.86
C TYR A 155 -12.64 -4.19 -23.37
N THR A 156 -11.58 -4.16 -22.58
CA THR A 156 -10.29 -3.59 -22.96
C THR A 156 -9.43 -4.68 -23.62
N MET A 157 -8.59 -4.31 -24.59
CA MET A 157 -7.67 -5.25 -25.24
C MET A 157 -6.80 -5.94 -24.20
N TRP A 158 -6.65 -7.26 -24.29
CA TRP A 158 -5.99 -8.11 -23.29
C TRP A 158 -4.64 -7.57 -22.81
N PHE A 159 -3.76 -7.17 -23.72
CA PHE A 159 -2.43 -6.67 -23.37
C PHE A 159 -2.51 -5.35 -22.58
N GLY A 160 -3.29 -4.38 -23.06
CA GLY A 160 -3.49 -3.10 -22.37
C GLY A 160 -4.20 -3.22 -21.03
N ARG A 161 -5.11 -4.19 -20.92
CA ARG A 161 -5.81 -4.55 -19.69
C ARG A 161 -4.84 -4.97 -18.60
N TRP A 162 -3.97 -5.93 -18.90
CA TRP A 162 -3.02 -6.44 -17.92
C TRP A 162 -1.94 -5.43 -17.56
N LEU A 163 -1.45 -4.64 -18.52
CA LEU A 163 -0.57 -3.52 -18.20
C LEU A 163 -1.19 -2.55 -17.19
N PHE A 164 -2.45 -2.17 -17.41
CA PHE A 164 -3.16 -1.29 -16.50
C PHE A 164 -3.44 -1.94 -15.13
N ILE A 165 -3.87 -3.20 -15.10
CA ILE A 165 -4.11 -3.92 -13.85
C ILE A 165 -2.82 -3.99 -13.02
N LEU A 166 -1.69 -4.35 -13.63
CA LEU A 166 -0.41 -4.41 -12.92
C LEU A 166 0.03 -3.02 -12.46
N LEU A 167 -0.04 -1.99 -13.32
CA LEU A 167 0.25 -0.61 -12.95
C LEU A 167 -0.58 -0.16 -11.74
N PHE A 168 -1.89 -0.44 -11.79
CA PHE A 168 -2.85 -0.10 -10.75
C PHE A 168 -2.51 -0.80 -9.43
N SER A 169 -2.32 -2.12 -9.46
CA SER A 169 -1.98 -2.92 -8.29
C SER A 169 -0.68 -2.46 -7.64
N PHE A 170 0.39 -2.29 -8.42
CA PHE A 170 1.69 -1.86 -7.89
C PHE A 170 1.66 -0.41 -7.37
N THR A 171 0.89 0.48 -7.99
CA THR A 171 0.76 1.86 -7.51
C THR A 171 0.16 1.91 -6.11
N PHE A 172 -0.96 1.23 -5.88
CA PHE A 172 -1.64 1.27 -4.58
C PHE A 172 -0.99 0.35 -3.54
N PHE A 173 -0.37 -0.74 -3.97
CA PHE A 173 0.51 -1.52 -3.10
C PHE A 173 1.68 -0.67 -2.58
N THR A 174 2.38 0.02 -3.49
CA THR A 174 3.49 0.91 -3.13
C THR A 174 3.02 2.05 -2.25
N MET A 175 1.82 2.59 -2.47
CA MET A 175 1.22 3.58 -1.56
C MET A 175 1.18 3.06 -0.11
N GLY A 176 0.74 1.82 0.11
CA GLY A 176 0.72 1.21 1.44
C GLY A 176 2.11 1.08 2.06
N THR A 177 3.07 0.59 1.29
CA THR A 177 4.44 0.41 1.79
C THR A 177 5.14 1.76 2.06
N ASP A 178 4.91 2.78 1.24
CA ASP A 178 5.42 4.15 1.41
C ASP A 178 4.87 4.81 2.68
N PHE A 179 3.59 4.60 2.97
CA PHE A 179 2.99 5.11 4.20
C PHE A 179 3.61 4.46 5.44
N VAL A 180 3.89 3.15 5.43
CA VAL A 180 4.62 2.52 6.54
C VAL A 180 6.00 3.15 6.69
N GLU A 181 6.77 3.28 5.62
CA GLU A 181 8.13 3.82 5.69
C GLU A 181 8.15 5.26 6.22
N LYS A 182 7.31 6.13 5.65
CA LYS A 182 7.39 7.58 5.90
C LYS A 182 6.58 8.01 7.10
N TYR A 183 5.40 7.43 7.28
CA TYR A 183 4.50 7.79 8.35
C TYR A 183 4.82 7.03 9.63
N VAL A 184 5.29 5.77 9.57
CA VAL A 184 5.58 4.95 10.76
C VAL A 184 7.06 4.88 11.05
N ASN A 185 7.88 4.42 10.09
CA ASN A 185 9.29 4.11 10.35
C ASN A 185 10.11 5.38 10.62
N TYR A 186 9.96 6.46 9.85
CA TYR A 186 10.79 7.66 10.09
C TYR A 186 10.58 8.27 11.48
N PRO A 187 9.35 8.41 12.00
CA PRO A 187 9.16 8.79 13.40
C PRO A 187 9.77 7.81 14.41
N ILE A 188 9.71 6.50 14.14
CA ILE A 188 10.39 5.50 14.98
C ILE A 188 11.91 5.75 14.96
N TRP A 189 12.50 6.02 13.78
CA TRP A 189 13.94 6.29 13.64
C TRP A 189 14.39 7.46 14.50
N ALA A 190 13.56 8.50 14.62
CA ALA A 190 13.85 9.64 15.48
C ALA A 190 13.78 9.31 16.99
N ALA A 191 13.06 8.25 17.37
CA ALA A 191 12.92 7.78 18.75
C ALA A 191 13.98 6.73 19.12
N VAL A 192 14.46 5.92 18.17
CA VAL A 192 15.54 4.96 18.39
C VAL A 192 16.80 5.71 18.87
N GLY A 193 17.40 5.20 19.94
CA GLY A 193 18.63 5.75 20.50
C GLY A 193 19.85 5.49 19.60
N GLU A 194 20.87 6.33 19.75
CA GLU A 194 22.12 6.19 18.99
C GLU A 194 22.79 4.82 19.18
N LYS A 195 22.68 4.23 20.39
CA LYS A 195 23.31 2.94 20.71
C LYS A 195 22.70 1.78 19.93
N ASP A 196 21.39 1.79 19.69
CA ASP A 196 20.69 0.73 18.98
C ASP A 196 20.66 0.93 17.47
N TRP A 197 21.03 2.13 17.00
CA TRP A 197 20.76 2.56 15.63
C TRP A 197 21.31 1.60 14.56
N ILE A 198 22.57 1.17 14.69
CA ILE A 198 23.21 0.33 13.68
C ILE A 198 22.58 -1.05 13.60
N GLU A 199 22.31 -1.68 14.76
CA GLU A 199 21.65 -2.99 14.79
C GLU A 199 20.21 -2.91 14.26
N PHE A 200 19.46 -1.89 14.69
CA PHE A 200 18.12 -1.59 14.21
C PHE A 200 18.09 -1.38 12.69
N ARG A 201 18.99 -0.54 12.16
CA ARG A 201 19.02 -0.20 10.74
C ARG A 201 19.46 -1.39 9.90
N HIS A 202 20.47 -2.14 10.33
CA HIS A 202 20.94 -3.34 9.62
C HIS A 202 19.94 -4.49 9.63
N ALA A 203 19.07 -4.58 10.65
CA ALA A 203 17.96 -5.55 10.65
C ALA A 203 16.91 -5.26 9.57
N THR A 204 16.83 -4.02 9.07
CA THR A 204 15.93 -3.65 7.95
C THR A 204 16.41 -4.22 6.61
N VAL A 205 17.67 -4.69 6.55
CA VAL A 205 18.43 -4.98 5.33
C VAL A 205 18.31 -6.44 4.97
N SER A 206 17.08 -6.85 4.75
CA SER A 206 16.82 -8.14 4.16
C SER A 206 16.56 -7.97 2.66
N GLN A 207 16.73 -9.05 1.92
CA GLN A 207 16.14 -9.21 0.59
C GLN A 207 14.64 -8.82 0.59
N ALA A 208 13.97 -8.82 1.74
CA ALA A 208 12.58 -8.41 1.86
C ALA A 208 12.36 -6.90 1.69
N PHE A 209 13.24 -5.99 2.14
CA PHE A 209 13.06 -4.56 1.83
C PHE A 209 13.12 -4.32 0.31
N ILE A 210 14.07 -4.95 -0.37
CA ILE A 210 14.18 -4.87 -1.83
C ILE A 210 12.93 -5.47 -2.48
N GLY A 211 12.51 -6.66 -2.07
CA GLY A 211 11.39 -7.38 -2.67
C GLY A 211 10.00 -6.79 -2.38
N VAL A 212 9.80 -6.24 -1.18
CA VAL A 212 8.50 -5.71 -0.70
C VAL A 212 8.36 -4.23 -0.99
N TYR A 213 9.44 -3.45 -0.99
CA TYR A 213 9.36 -2.00 -1.17
C TYR A 213 9.95 -1.54 -2.50
N LEU A 214 11.26 -1.75 -2.70
CA LEU A 214 11.99 -1.12 -3.80
C LEU A 214 11.55 -1.65 -5.18
N LEU A 215 11.47 -2.97 -5.36
CA LEU A 215 11.11 -3.58 -6.63
C LEU A 215 9.67 -3.20 -7.03
N PRO A 216 8.64 -3.38 -6.17
CA PRO A 216 7.28 -2.92 -6.46
C PRO A 216 7.16 -1.43 -6.81
N ALA A 217 7.99 -0.57 -6.22
CA ALA A 217 7.99 0.86 -6.53
C ALA A 217 8.51 1.19 -7.94
N ILE A 218 9.42 0.38 -8.48
CA ILE A 218 10.02 0.60 -9.81
C ILE A 218 9.18 -0.04 -10.92
N LEU A 219 8.52 -1.17 -10.65
CA LEU A 219 7.74 -1.92 -11.64
C LEU A 219 6.69 -1.08 -12.41
N PRO A 220 5.96 -0.12 -11.81
CA PRO A 220 5.08 0.80 -12.54
C PRO A 220 5.72 1.48 -13.75
N LEU A 221 7.02 1.82 -13.67
CA LEU A 221 7.74 2.45 -14.78
C LEU A 221 7.83 1.52 -15.99
N LEU A 222 8.00 0.22 -15.77
CA LEU A 222 8.06 -0.77 -16.84
C LEU A 222 6.71 -0.95 -17.54
N PHE A 223 5.60 -0.77 -16.82
CA PHE A 223 4.26 -0.93 -17.38
C PHE A 223 3.73 0.33 -18.05
N VAL A 224 4.06 1.53 -17.53
CA VAL A 224 3.57 2.79 -18.10
C VAL A 224 4.15 3.07 -19.49
N LEU A 225 5.39 2.63 -19.76
CA LEU A 225 6.03 2.79 -21.07
C LEU A 225 5.23 2.11 -22.20
N PRO A 226 4.97 0.79 -22.19
CA PRO A 226 4.18 0.14 -23.24
C PRO A 226 2.73 0.64 -23.27
N MET A 227 2.18 1.14 -22.15
CA MET A 227 0.85 1.75 -22.13
C MET A 227 0.76 3.01 -23.00
N PHE A 228 1.86 3.70 -23.32
CA PHE A 228 1.81 4.84 -24.26
C PHE A 228 1.15 4.48 -25.59
N TRP A 229 1.45 3.27 -26.08
CA TRP A 229 0.91 2.72 -27.32
C TRP A 229 -0.30 1.82 -27.09
N ARG A 230 -0.33 1.07 -25.97
CA ARG A 230 -1.30 -0.01 -25.74
C ARG A 230 -2.22 0.23 -24.55
N ARG A 231 -2.49 1.48 -24.17
CA ARG A 231 -3.44 1.81 -23.08
C ARG A 231 -4.88 1.34 -23.36
N PRO A 232 -5.66 1.04 -22.30
CA PRO A 232 -7.11 0.96 -22.38
C PRO A 232 -7.75 2.25 -22.95
N LEU A 233 -8.86 2.09 -23.66
CA LEU A 233 -9.68 3.23 -24.09
C LEU A 233 -10.21 3.99 -22.86
N GLY A 234 -10.24 5.32 -22.93
CA GLY A 234 -10.54 6.20 -21.79
C GLY A 234 -9.29 6.75 -21.09
N VAL A 235 -8.15 6.05 -21.14
CA VAL A 235 -6.87 6.58 -20.67
C VAL A 235 -6.28 7.52 -21.72
N SER A 236 -5.97 8.76 -21.33
CA SER A 236 -5.36 9.74 -22.24
C SER A 236 -3.83 9.67 -22.20
N LYS A 237 -3.17 10.09 -23.29
CA LYS A 237 -1.70 10.26 -23.33
C LYS A 237 -1.21 11.29 -22.30
N LEU A 238 -2.01 12.32 -22.02
CA LEU A 238 -1.70 13.32 -21.00
C LEU A 238 -1.56 12.69 -19.61
N LEU A 239 -2.51 11.85 -19.19
CA LEU A 239 -2.45 11.20 -17.87
C LEU A 239 -1.20 10.31 -17.72
N MET A 240 -0.84 9.56 -18.77
CA MET A 240 0.39 8.76 -18.75
C MET A 240 1.65 9.62 -18.75
N THR A 241 1.64 10.75 -19.48
CA THR A 241 2.77 11.69 -19.49
C THR A 241 3.01 12.24 -18.10
N ILE A 242 1.96 12.69 -17.41
CA ILE A 242 2.08 13.20 -16.04
C ILE A 242 2.57 12.09 -15.09
N PHE A 243 2.05 10.86 -15.22
CA PHE A 243 2.53 9.72 -14.44
C PHE A 243 4.04 9.49 -14.63
N ILE A 244 4.52 9.48 -15.88
CA ILE A 244 5.96 9.30 -16.18
C ILE A 244 6.79 10.46 -15.61
N LEU A 245 6.34 11.71 -15.77
CA LEU A 245 7.07 12.87 -15.26
C LEU A 245 7.22 12.81 -13.73
N ILE A 246 6.18 12.38 -13.01
CA ILE A 246 6.25 12.17 -11.56
C ILE A 246 7.22 11.04 -11.21
N MET A 247 7.17 9.90 -11.91
CA MET A 247 8.11 8.80 -11.68
C MET A 247 9.55 9.24 -11.89
N ILE A 248 9.84 9.96 -12.99
CA ILE A 248 11.17 10.51 -13.26
C ILE A 248 11.59 11.46 -12.14
N TRP A 249 10.71 12.38 -11.72
CA TRP A 249 10.99 13.30 -10.63
C TRP A 249 11.36 12.56 -9.33
N VAL A 250 10.54 11.60 -8.92
CA VAL A 250 10.76 10.81 -7.69
C VAL A 250 12.04 9.99 -7.80
N SER A 251 12.33 9.38 -8.94
CA SER A 251 13.58 8.63 -9.16
C SER A 251 14.80 9.56 -9.09
N VAL A 252 14.76 10.72 -9.75
CA VAL A 252 15.86 11.69 -9.76
C VAL A 252 16.13 12.23 -8.36
N ILE A 253 15.11 12.68 -7.63
CA ILE A 253 15.31 13.21 -6.28
C ILE A 253 15.75 12.12 -5.31
N THR A 254 15.24 10.89 -5.47
CA THR A 254 15.65 9.76 -4.64
C THR A 254 17.12 9.40 -4.88
N GLY A 255 17.54 9.28 -6.14
CA GLY A 255 18.90 8.89 -6.52
C GLY A 255 19.96 9.97 -6.26
N ASN A 256 19.60 11.26 -6.34
CA ASN A 256 20.57 12.36 -6.21
C ASN A 256 20.58 13.02 -4.83
N TYR A 257 19.49 12.91 -4.06
CA TYR A 257 19.35 13.57 -2.76
C TYR A 257 19.09 12.57 -1.64
N PHE A 258 17.95 11.86 -1.64
CA PHE A 258 17.57 11.02 -0.49
C PHE A 258 18.53 9.85 -0.25
N MET A 259 18.92 9.12 -1.29
CA MET A 259 19.85 8.00 -1.13
C MET A 259 21.25 8.45 -0.71
N PRO A 260 21.96 9.29 -1.50
CA PRO A 260 23.36 9.60 -1.19
C PRO A 260 23.54 10.55 0.00
N LYS A 261 22.64 11.51 0.22
CA LYS A 261 22.84 12.56 1.24
C LYS A 261 22.17 12.27 2.58
N LEU A 262 21.13 11.44 2.60
CA LEU A 262 20.38 11.16 3.83
C LEU A 262 20.50 9.69 4.23
N GLN A 263 20.07 8.77 3.37
CA GLN A 263 20.01 7.34 3.70
C GLN A 263 21.40 6.69 3.82
N ALA A 264 22.34 7.01 2.94
CA ALA A 264 23.69 6.44 2.98
C ALA A 264 24.49 6.87 4.23
N PRO A 265 24.49 8.14 4.67
CA PRO A 265 25.09 8.49 5.96
C PRO A 265 24.38 7.85 7.15
N LEU A 266 23.04 7.83 7.13
CA LEU A 266 22.22 7.18 8.15
C LEU A 266 22.41 5.66 8.21
N TRP A 267 23.05 5.07 7.20
CA TRP A 267 23.46 3.68 7.25
C TRP A 267 24.58 3.43 8.25
N SER A 268 25.54 4.34 8.28
CA SER A 268 26.80 4.13 9.00
C SER A 268 26.80 4.76 10.38
N ALA A 269 25.92 5.72 10.65
CA ALA A 269 25.85 6.40 11.92
C ALA A 269 24.43 6.94 12.18
N TYR A 270 24.09 7.05 13.47
CA TYR A 270 22.90 7.78 13.90
C TYR A 270 23.10 9.27 13.65
N SER A 271 22.06 9.95 13.17
CA SER A 271 22.06 11.41 13.08
C SER A 271 20.64 11.93 13.10
N LYS A 272 20.21 12.39 14.28
CA LYS A 272 18.90 13.02 14.45
C LYS A 272 18.66 14.19 13.46
N PRO A 273 19.62 15.10 13.21
CA PRO A 273 19.43 16.16 12.21
C PRO A 273 19.13 15.63 10.80
N LEU A 274 19.78 14.53 10.38
CA LEU A 274 19.54 13.93 9.07
C LEU A 274 18.17 13.22 9.01
N ILE A 275 17.72 12.59 10.10
CA ILE A 275 16.38 12.00 10.19
C ILE A 275 15.30 13.09 10.13
N GLU A 276 15.50 14.20 10.85
CA GLU A 276 14.58 15.34 10.81
C GLU A 276 14.55 16.01 9.42
N GLU A 277 15.71 16.15 8.77
CA GLU A 277 15.79 16.63 7.38
C GLU A 277 15.08 15.70 6.40
N LEU A 278 15.27 14.38 6.56
CA LEU A 278 14.57 13.35 5.81
C LEU A 278 13.05 13.50 5.95
N MET A 279 12.54 13.56 7.19
CA MET A 279 11.11 13.73 7.46
C MET A 279 10.54 15.02 6.87
N ARG A 280 11.25 16.14 7.03
CA ARG A 280 10.82 17.46 6.54
C ARG A 280 10.75 17.51 5.02
N ASN A 281 11.75 16.94 4.34
CA ASN A 281 11.89 17.07 2.89
C ASN A 281 11.16 15.98 2.11
N ASP A 282 10.86 14.82 2.71
CA ASP A 282 10.14 13.75 2.03
C ASP A 282 8.72 14.16 1.62
N LEU A 283 8.01 14.86 2.52
CA LEU A 283 6.64 15.30 2.27
C LEU A 283 6.50 16.11 0.96
N PRO A 284 7.20 17.26 0.79
CA PRO A 284 7.09 18.04 -0.43
C PRO A 284 7.73 17.37 -1.65
N LEU A 285 8.85 16.66 -1.47
CA LEU A 285 9.66 16.21 -2.61
C LEU A 285 9.26 14.85 -3.17
N ARG A 286 8.66 13.96 -2.37
CA ARG A 286 8.22 12.63 -2.84
C ARG A 286 6.78 12.31 -2.48
N VAL A 287 6.31 12.57 -1.26
CA VAL A 287 4.94 12.21 -0.87
C VAL A 287 3.90 12.93 -1.73
N LEU A 288 4.00 14.26 -1.87
CA LEU A 288 3.06 15.02 -2.71
C LEU A 288 3.05 14.55 -4.18
N PRO A 289 4.21 14.41 -4.87
CA PRO A 289 4.24 13.82 -6.20
C PRO A 289 3.60 12.42 -6.26
N LEU A 290 3.90 11.54 -5.30
CA LEU A 290 3.35 10.18 -5.29
C LEU A 290 1.84 10.15 -5.03
N LEU A 291 1.30 11.06 -4.22
CA LEU A 291 -0.16 11.24 -4.04
C LEU A 291 -0.82 11.67 -5.35
N ILE A 292 -0.19 12.57 -6.12
CA ILE A 292 -0.68 12.97 -7.45
C ILE A 292 -0.66 11.75 -8.39
N MET A 293 0.41 10.96 -8.38
CA MET A 293 0.51 9.73 -9.17
C MET A 293 -0.61 8.73 -8.85
N GLN A 294 -0.88 8.48 -7.57
CA GLN A 294 -1.96 7.60 -7.12
C GLN A 294 -3.34 8.13 -7.53
N THR A 295 -3.54 9.44 -7.42
CA THR A 295 -4.76 10.12 -7.88
C THR A 295 -4.95 9.96 -9.38
N ILE A 296 -3.90 10.12 -10.18
CA ILE A 296 -3.93 9.91 -11.63
C ILE A 296 -4.31 8.46 -11.96
N THR A 297 -3.75 7.48 -11.27
CA THR A 297 -4.10 6.06 -11.46
C THR A 297 -5.56 5.79 -11.14
N ALA A 298 -6.10 6.39 -10.07
CA ALA A 298 -7.53 6.33 -9.75
C ALA A 298 -8.40 6.98 -10.83
N ILE A 299 -8.00 8.14 -11.36
CA ILE A 299 -8.69 8.82 -12.47
C ILE A 299 -8.67 7.94 -13.73
N MET A 300 -7.54 7.30 -14.05
CA MET A 300 -7.45 6.36 -15.18
C MET A 300 -8.46 5.22 -15.02
N PHE A 301 -8.54 4.60 -13.84
CA PHE A 301 -9.54 3.56 -13.53
C PHE A 301 -10.96 4.08 -13.79
N PHE A 302 -11.27 5.26 -13.24
CA PHE A 302 -12.59 5.85 -13.35
C PHE A 302 -12.97 6.13 -14.81
N LYS A 303 -12.04 6.66 -15.62
CA LYS A 303 -12.26 6.92 -17.05
C LYS A 303 -12.46 5.66 -17.87
N ILE A 304 -11.78 4.57 -17.54
CA ILE A 304 -12.03 3.26 -18.20
C ILE A 304 -13.45 2.78 -17.87
N GLY A 305 -13.88 2.93 -16.61
CA GLY A 305 -15.23 2.62 -16.17
C GLY A 305 -16.30 3.43 -16.91
N LEU A 306 -16.14 4.74 -17.03
CA LEU A 306 -17.08 5.60 -17.76
C LEU A 306 -17.20 5.21 -19.23
N HIS A 307 -16.07 4.97 -19.89
CA HIS A 307 -16.04 4.57 -21.30
C HIS A 307 -16.74 3.23 -21.56
N LYS A 308 -16.77 2.34 -20.56
CA LYS A 308 -17.54 1.09 -20.62
C LYS A 308 -19.04 1.37 -20.60
N ILE A 309 -19.51 2.26 -19.73
CA ILE A 309 -20.94 2.60 -19.58
C ILE A 309 -21.47 3.27 -20.85
N ASP A 310 -20.68 4.16 -21.48
CA ASP A 310 -21.08 4.83 -22.73
C ASP A 310 -21.27 3.85 -23.91
N ARG A 311 -20.81 2.59 -23.80
CA ARG A 311 -20.87 1.56 -24.85
C ARG A 311 -21.88 0.45 -24.59
N THR A 312 -22.53 0.43 -23.43
CA THR A 312 -23.53 -0.59 -23.02
C THR A 312 -24.92 0.00 -22.96
#